data_AF-A0A7C7GHW2-F1
#
_entry.id   AF-A0A7C7GHW2-F1
#
_cell.length_a   1.000
_cell.length_b   1.000
_cell.length_c   1.000
_cell.angle_alpha   90.00
_cell.angle_beta   90.00
_cell.angle_gamma   90.00
#
_symmetry.space_group_name_H-M   'P 1'
#
loop_
_entity.id
_entity.type
_entity.pdbx_description
1 polymer ?
#
loop_
_entity_poly.entity_id
_entity_poly.type
_entity_poly.pdbx_seq_one_letter_code
_entity_poly.pdbx_strand_id
1 'polypeptide(L)'
;MPPYYVAPEQLMQDKAEYAKKGIAKGRSIIAMEYVGGVLLIADNPAASLCKISEIYDRIAFCGAGKYSEFESLRKAGIRHADLKGYMYSREDVSGRSLA
;
A
#
# COMPACT_ATOMS: atom_id res chain seq x y z
N MET A 1 34.01 4.07 18.76
CA MET A 1 33.47 5.18 17.95
C MET A 1 32.19 5.61 18.64
N PRO A 2 32.09 6.82 19.21
CA PRO A 2 30.88 7.23 19.91
C PRO A 2 29.70 7.20 18.92
N PRO A 3 28.48 6.85 19.37
CA PRO A 3 27.33 6.80 18.49
C PRO A 3 27.13 8.18 17.87
N TYR A 4 27.06 8.24 16.54
CA TYR A 4 26.68 9.46 15.83
C TYR A 4 25.27 9.82 16.29
N TYR A 5 25.17 10.75 17.23
CA TYR A 5 23.93 11.41 17.58
C TYR A 5 23.60 12.36 16.44
N VAL A 6 22.92 11.83 15.43
CA VAL A 6 22.33 12.62 14.35
C VAL A 6 21.09 13.33 14.88
N ALA A 7 20.90 14.58 14.45
CA ALA A 7 19.72 15.35 14.81
C ALA A 7 18.44 14.60 14.36
N PRO A 8 17.35 14.63 15.16
CA PRO A 8 16.08 13.99 14.80
C PRO A 8 15.57 14.37 13.40
N GLU A 9 15.75 15.63 13.02
CA GLU A 9 15.36 16.16 11.71
C GLU A 9 16.15 15.49 10.58
N GLN A 10 17.45 15.27 10.77
CA GLN A 10 18.31 14.59 9.81
C GLN A 10 17.94 13.12 9.68
N LEU A 11 17.63 12.44 10.78
CA LEU A 11 17.13 11.05 10.75
C LEU A 11 15.82 10.92 9.98
N MET A 12 14.90 11.88 10.10
CA MET A 12 13.65 11.89 9.33
C MET A 12 13.92 12.13 7.83
N GLN A 13 14.83 13.05 7.52
CA GLN A 13 15.24 13.35 6.15
C GLN A 13 15.87 12.12 5.47
N ASP A 14 16.78 11.43 6.14
CA ASP A 14 17.45 10.25 5.62
C ASP A 14 16.46 9.11 5.34
N LYS A 15 15.49 8.90 6.24
CA LYS A 15 14.40 7.92 6.03
C LYS A 15 13.52 8.28 4.84
N ALA A 16 13.15 9.56 4.71
CA ALA A 16 12.34 10.03 3.59
C ALA A 16 13.08 9.86 2.25
N GLU A 17 14.37 10.18 2.19
CA GLU A 17 15.18 9.96 1.01
C GLU A 17 15.34 8.49 0.66
N TYR A 18 15.56 7.63 1.66
CA TYR A 18 15.64 6.19 1.47
C TYR A 18 14.36 5.63 0.86
N ALA A 19 13.19 6.01 1.41
CA ALA A 19 11.89 5.61 0.89
C ALA A 19 11.67 6.12 -0.54
N LYS A 20 11.94 7.41 -0.80
CA LYS A 20 11.79 8.02 -2.13
C LYS A 20 12.65 7.32 -3.19
N LYS A 21 13.93 7.08 -2.88
CA LYS A 21 14.87 6.35 -3.76
C LYS A 21 14.42 4.90 -3.98
N GLY A 22 13.86 4.24 -2.95
CA GLY A 22 13.30 2.90 -3.05
C GLY A 22 12.10 2.82 -3.99
N ILE A 23 11.14 3.73 -3.83
CA ILE A 23 9.92 3.79 -4.67
C ILE A 23 10.28 4.15 -6.11
N ALA A 24 11.17 5.12 -6.33
CA ALA A 24 11.56 5.57 -7.67
C ALA A 24 12.24 4.49 -8.52
N LYS A 25 12.88 3.49 -7.89
CA LYS A 25 13.47 2.33 -8.59
C LYS A 25 12.45 1.25 -8.93
N GLY A 26 11.28 1.27 -8.29
CA GLY A 26 10.22 0.30 -8.49
C GLY A 26 9.50 0.49 -9.82
N ARG A 27 8.78 -0.54 -10.27
CA ARG A 27 7.89 -0.44 -11.43
C ARG A 27 6.63 0.34 -11.10
N SER A 28 6.14 1.12 -12.05
CA SER A 28 4.98 1.99 -11.90
C SER A 28 3.66 1.24 -11.74
N ILE A 29 2.67 1.96 -11.21
CA ILE A 29 1.27 1.56 -11.09
C ILE A 29 0.42 2.78 -11.42
N ILE A 30 -0.70 2.57 -12.08
CA ILE A 30 -1.68 3.60 -12.43
C ILE A 30 -3.03 3.16 -11.86
N ALA A 31 -3.72 4.10 -11.21
CA ALA A 31 -5.11 3.97 -10.80
C ALA A 31 -5.89 5.12 -11.44
N MET A 32 -6.99 4.81 -12.13
CA MET A 32 -7.84 5.83 -12.74
C MET A 32 -9.32 5.46 -12.67
N GLU A 33 -10.17 6.47 -12.61
CA GLU A 33 -11.62 6.31 -12.72
C GLU A 33 -12.03 6.21 -14.20
N TYR A 34 -13.06 5.42 -14.46
CA TYR A 34 -13.72 5.30 -15.76
C TYR A 34 -15.22 5.01 -15.55
N VAL A 35 -16.01 5.00 -16.61
CA VAL A 35 -17.48 4.85 -16.52
C VAL A 35 -17.92 3.58 -15.79
N GLY A 36 -17.13 2.50 -15.84
CA GLY A 36 -17.42 1.24 -15.15
C GLY A 36 -16.85 1.12 -13.73
N GLY A 37 -16.20 2.15 -13.19
CA GLY A 37 -15.59 2.12 -11.85
C GLY A 37 -14.12 2.57 -11.86
N VAL A 38 -13.23 1.74 -11.29
CA VAL A 38 -11.79 2.04 -11.18
C VAL A 38 -10.97 1.02 -11.95
N LEU A 39 -9.99 1.49 -12.73
CA LEU A 39 -9.02 0.68 -13.45
C LEU A 39 -7.67 0.75 -12.73
N LEU A 40 -7.12 -0.40 -12.36
CA LEU A 40 -5.79 -0.54 -11.77
C LEU A 40 -4.87 -1.25 -12.76
N ILE A 41 -3.75 -0.62 -13.11
CA ILE A 41 -2.73 -1.16 -14.02
C ILE A 41 -1.39 -1.17 -13.31
N ALA A 42 -0.70 -2.30 -13.30
CA ALA A 42 0.65 -2.41 -12.76
C ALA A 42 1.59 -3.04 -13.78
N ASP A 43 2.75 -2.42 -13.99
CA ASP A 43 3.84 -3.09 -14.69
C ASP A 43 4.43 -4.15 -13.74
N ASN A 44 4.16 -5.42 -14.05
CA ASN A 44 4.53 -6.56 -13.25
C ASN A 44 4.91 -7.77 -14.13
N PRO A 45 6.20 -8.13 -14.23
CA PRO A 45 6.64 -9.28 -15.01
C PRO A 45 6.42 -10.60 -14.26
N ALA A 46 6.22 -10.55 -12.94
CA ALA A 46 6.06 -11.72 -12.11
C ALA A 46 4.59 -12.18 -12.10
N ALA A 47 4.35 -13.46 -12.36
CA ALA A 47 2.99 -14.02 -12.34
C ALA A 47 2.48 -14.37 -10.92
N SER A 48 3.39 -14.65 -9.98
CA SER A 48 3.02 -15.11 -8.62
C SER A 48 3.00 -14.00 -7.57
N LEU A 49 3.61 -12.84 -7.85
CA LEU A 49 3.75 -11.74 -6.91
C LEU A 49 2.86 -10.58 -7.38
N CYS A 50 1.63 -10.55 -6.87
CA CYS A 50 0.62 -9.58 -7.31
C CYS A 50 0.85 -8.22 -6.64
N LYS A 51 0.94 -7.17 -7.47
CA LYS A 51 0.99 -5.76 -7.01
C LYS A 51 -0.41 -5.16 -6.80
N ILE A 52 -1.46 -5.84 -7.28
CA ILE A 52 -2.86 -5.44 -7.21
C ILE A 52 -3.63 -6.57 -6.53
N SER A 53 -4.53 -6.23 -5.62
CA SER A 53 -5.37 -7.19 -4.89
C SER A 53 -6.68 -6.56 -4.48
N GLU A 54 -7.73 -7.37 -4.40
CA GLU A 54 -8.93 -7.02 -3.65
C GLU A 54 -8.60 -6.90 -2.15
N ILE A 55 -9.27 -5.97 -1.48
CA ILE A 55 -9.29 -5.85 -0.01
C ILE A 55 -10.68 -6.17 0.53
N TYR A 56 -11.74 -5.71 -0.14
CA TYR A 56 -13.13 -5.92 0.25
C TYR A 56 -14.07 -5.67 -0.94
N ASP A 57 -15.38 -5.89 -0.74
CA ASP A 57 -16.44 -5.87 -1.76
C ASP A 57 -16.36 -4.74 -2.81
N ARG A 58 -15.95 -3.54 -2.38
CA ARG A 58 -15.82 -2.34 -3.24
C ARG A 58 -14.48 -1.64 -3.08
N ILE A 59 -13.45 -2.39 -2.65
CA ILE A 59 -12.15 -1.83 -2.27
C ILE A 59 -11.04 -2.72 -2.82
N ALA A 60 -10.17 -2.11 -3.62
CA ALA A 60 -8.96 -2.73 -4.12
C ALA A 60 -7.73 -1.96 -3.63
N PHE A 61 -6.60 -2.65 -3.55
CA PHE A 61 -5.30 -2.12 -3.14
C PHE A 61 -4.27 -2.34 -4.23
N CYS A 62 -3.40 -1.37 -4.41
CA CYS A 62 -2.21 -1.50 -5.22
C CYS A 62 -0.99 -0.88 -4.53
N GLY A 63 0.16 -1.58 -4.58
CA GLY A 63 1.36 -1.18 -3.86
C GLY A 63 2.59 -1.09 -4.76
N ALA A 64 3.29 0.05 -4.73
CA ALA A 64 4.57 0.26 -5.40
C ALA A 64 5.73 0.34 -4.37
N GLY A 65 6.94 -0.02 -4.80
CA GLY A 65 8.11 -0.10 -3.92
C GLY A 65 8.46 -1.55 -3.55
N LYS A 66 8.89 -1.78 -2.32
CA LYS A 66 9.37 -3.10 -1.88
C LYS A 66 8.21 -4.05 -1.61
N TYR A 67 8.19 -5.19 -2.32
CA TYR A 67 7.10 -6.16 -2.28
C TYR A 67 6.69 -6.59 -0.87
N SER A 68 7.66 -6.98 -0.04
CA SER A 68 7.38 -7.46 1.32
C SER A 68 6.68 -6.43 2.20
N GLU A 69 6.93 -5.13 1.97
CA GLU A 69 6.35 -4.05 2.78
C GLU A 69 4.89 -3.84 2.41
N PHE A 70 4.58 -3.64 1.12
CA PHE A 70 3.18 -3.46 0.72
C PHE A 70 2.36 -4.74 0.83
N GLU A 71 2.97 -5.93 0.72
CA GLU A 71 2.28 -7.19 0.98
C GLU A 71 1.88 -7.34 2.45
N SER A 72 2.71 -6.85 3.37
CA SER A 72 2.36 -6.77 4.80
C SER A 72 1.20 -5.81 5.03
N LEU A 73 1.25 -4.63 4.40
CA LEU A 73 0.15 -3.63 4.47
C LEU A 73 -1.15 -4.20 3.89
N ARG A 74 -1.09 -4.91 2.77
CA ARG A 74 -2.25 -5.57 2.16
C ARG A 74 -2.91 -6.57 3.12
N LYS A 75 -2.12 -7.45 3.75
CA LYS A 75 -2.62 -8.40 4.75
C LYS A 75 -3.20 -7.72 5.98
N ALA A 76 -2.67 -6.57 6.38
CA ALA A 76 -3.23 -5.78 7.48
C ALA A 76 -4.57 -5.14 7.07
N GLY A 77 -4.65 -4.58 5.86
CA GLY A 77 -5.87 -3.97 5.31
C GLY A 77 -7.02 -4.97 5.19
N ILE A 78 -6.76 -6.17 4.66
CA ILE A 78 -7.76 -7.26 4.57
C ILE A 78 -8.29 -7.60 5.95
N ARG A 79 -7.39 -7.88 6.91
CA ARG A 79 -7.80 -8.22 8.29
C ARG A 79 -8.60 -7.10 8.94
N HIS A 80 -8.23 -5.85 8.72
CA HIS A 80 -8.96 -4.70 9.26
C HIS A 80 -10.37 -4.60 8.67
N ALA A 81 -10.50 -4.73 7.35
CA ALA A 81 -11.77 -4.72 6.65
C ALA A 81 -12.68 -5.88 7.09
N ASP A 82 -12.14 -7.10 7.15
CA ASP A 82 -12.87 -8.29 7.58
C ASP A 82 -13.38 -8.18 9.02
N LEU A 83 -12.53 -7.73 9.94
CA LEU A 83 -12.93 -7.54 11.34
C LEU A 83 -14.03 -6.49 11.46
N LYS A 84 -13.93 -5.37 10.75
CA LYS A 84 -14.95 -4.32 10.78
C LYS A 84 -16.27 -4.80 10.18
N GLY A 85 -16.23 -5.46 9.03
CA GLY A 85 -17.42 -6.01 8.38
C GLY A 85 -18.10 -7.10 9.20
N TYR A 86 -17.33 -7.89 9.97
CA TYR A 86 -17.85 -8.87 10.91
C TYR A 86 -18.48 -8.23 12.15
N MET A 87 -17.85 -7.19 12.72
CA MET A 87 -18.32 -6.54 13.96
C MET A 87 -19.56 -5.67 13.75
N TYR A 88 -19.69 -5.08 12.56
CA TYR A 88 -20.80 -4.19 12.20
C TYR A 88 -21.56 -4.77 11.01
N SER A 89 -21.44 -4.18 9.83
CA SER A 89 -21.96 -4.70 8.57
C SER A 89 -20.91 -4.58 7.46
N ARG A 90 -21.04 -5.39 6.41
CA ARG A 90 -20.21 -5.28 5.18
C ARG A 90 -20.32 -3.89 4.56
N GLU A 91 -21.50 -3.27 4.66
CA GLU A 91 -21.78 -1.94 4.09
C GLU A 91 -21.06 -0.82 4.85
N ASP A 92 -20.65 -1.05 6.11
CA ASP A 92 -19.92 -0.07 6.93
C ASP A 92 -18.41 -0.04 6.63
N VAL A 93 -17.93 -0.96 5.80
CA VAL A 93 -16.52 -1.01 5.39
C VAL A 93 -16.32 -0.06 4.21
N SER A 94 -15.67 1.06 4.47
CA SER A 94 -15.38 2.09 3.46
C SER A 94 -13.88 2.23 3.21
N GLY A 95 -13.51 2.55 1.97
CA GLY A 95 -12.11 2.79 1.58
C GLY A 95 -11.44 3.88 2.41
N ARG A 96 -12.21 4.89 2.85
CA ARG A 96 -11.71 5.96 3.71
C ARG A 96 -11.23 5.46 5.08
N SER A 97 -11.84 4.41 5.63
CA SER A 97 -11.38 3.85 6.91
C SER A 97 -10.08 3.04 6.81
N LEU A 98 -9.65 2.70 5.59
CA LEU A 98 -8.42 1.95 5.31
C LEU A 98 -7.26 2.84 4.83
N ALA A 99 -7.53 4.09 4.44
CA ALA A 99 -6.56 5.05 3.92
C ALA A 99 -5.95 5.87 5.05
#